data_AF-A0AAE3SBU0-F1
#
_entry.id   AF-A0AAE3SBU0-F1
#
_cell.length_a   1.000
_cell.length_b   1.000
_cell.length_c   1.000
_cell.angle_alpha   90.00
_cell.angle_beta   90.00
_cell.angle_gamma   90.00
#
_symmetry.space_group_name_H-M   'P 1'
#
loop_
_entity.id
_entity.type
_entity.pdbx_description
1 polymer ?
#
loop_
_entity_poly.entity_id
_entity_poly.type
_entity_poly.pdbx_seq_one_letter_code
_entity_poly.pdbx_strand_id
1 'polypeptide(L)'
;MKRTLTSMGAICLAMAVPFGQAFADEDADLVVNGELEITVRAPAPAHVENLSEITSGWVYRSTETQAFQLDDFENPGMIFVDSGIEAWNAVEGEAGESCASCHGDAEEMAGVSATYPKWNDDAEEVRTLTMQINACRTEQMGAEEWAYDKQDLLNMTALLASVSRGMPVNVAIDGPAAATWE
;
A
#
# COMPACT_ATOMS: atom_id res chain seq x y z
N MET A 1 28.22 -24.67 73.11
CA MET A 1 26.84 -24.24 72.77
C MET A 1 26.82 -23.77 71.32
N LYS A 2 25.84 -24.24 70.55
CA LYS A 2 25.80 -24.25 69.08
C LYS A 2 25.67 -22.82 68.50
N ARG A 3 26.48 -22.50 67.49
CA ARG A 3 26.33 -21.33 66.62
C ARG A 3 25.29 -21.65 65.56
N THR A 4 24.16 -20.95 65.57
CA THR A 4 23.15 -21.06 64.51
C THR A 4 23.37 -19.93 63.52
N LEU A 5 23.80 -20.28 62.30
CA LEU A 5 23.73 -19.41 61.13
C LEU A 5 22.25 -19.22 60.76
N THR A 6 21.83 -17.98 60.52
CA THR A 6 20.55 -17.70 59.88
C THR A 6 20.83 -17.14 58.50
N SER A 7 20.53 -17.96 57.49
CA SER A 7 20.58 -17.64 56.07
C SER A 7 19.51 -16.59 55.74
N MET A 8 19.92 -15.43 55.23
CA MET A 8 19.02 -14.40 54.72
C MET A 8 18.74 -14.71 53.24
N GLY A 9 17.58 -15.33 52.97
CA GLY A 9 17.15 -15.64 51.61
C GLY A 9 16.77 -14.36 50.87
N ALA A 10 17.43 -14.09 49.74
CA ALA A 10 17.05 -13.04 48.82
C ALA A 10 15.77 -13.45 48.08
N ILE A 11 14.67 -12.75 48.33
CA ILE A 11 13.43 -12.87 47.54
C ILE A 11 13.64 -12.04 46.28
N CYS A 12 13.93 -12.69 45.16
CA CYS A 12 13.82 -12.07 43.84
C CYS A 12 12.34 -11.90 43.51
N LEU A 13 11.85 -10.67 43.62
CA LEU A 13 10.54 -10.28 43.11
C LEU A 13 10.62 -10.30 41.57
N ALA A 14 10.13 -11.36 40.93
CA ALA A 14 9.96 -11.36 39.49
C ALA A 14 8.87 -10.33 39.15
N MET A 15 9.27 -9.17 38.62
CA MET A 15 8.31 -8.27 37.97
C MET A 15 7.82 -8.98 36.72
N ALA A 16 6.61 -9.53 36.78
CA ALA A 16 5.88 -9.89 35.58
C ALA A 16 5.66 -8.60 34.79
N VAL A 17 6.42 -8.39 33.73
CA VAL A 17 6.10 -7.37 32.73
C VAL A 17 4.77 -7.82 32.11
N PRO A 18 3.66 -7.10 32.30
CA PRO A 18 2.45 -7.42 31.56
C PRO A 18 2.80 -7.21 30.09
N PHE A 19 2.74 -8.28 29.30
CA PHE A 19 2.63 -8.14 27.85
C PHE A 19 1.41 -7.26 27.61
N GLY A 20 1.62 -6.05 27.06
CA GLY A 20 0.54 -5.13 26.73
C GLY A 20 -0.44 -5.85 25.81
N GLN A 21 -1.73 -5.84 26.15
CA GLN A 21 -2.74 -6.33 25.23
C GLN A 21 -2.80 -5.35 24.06
N ALA A 22 -2.53 -5.86 22.85
CA ALA A 22 -2.70 -5.10 21.62
C ALA A 22 -4.21 -4.91 21.38
N PHE A 23 -4.74 -3.73 21.68
CA PHE A 23 -6.09 -3.33 21.30
C PHE A 23 -6.06 -2.73 19.89
N ALA A 24 -7.05 -3.06 19.07
CA ALA A 24 -7.32 -2.32 17.84
C ALA A 24 -8.15 -1.09 18.20
N ASP A 25 -7.80 0.07 17.65
CA ASP A 25 -8.68 1.24 17.70
C ASP A 25 -9.54 1.24 16.43
N GLU A 26 -10.68 0.56 16.53
CA GLU A 26 -11.63 0.39 15.43
C GLU A 26 -12.42 1.66 15.12
N ASP A 27 -12.28 2.72 15.93
CA ASP A 27 -12.93 4.04 15.74
C ASP A 27 -11.95 5.10 15.24
N ALA A 28 -10.65 4.78 15.13
CA ALA A 28 -9.63 5.74 14.72
C ALA A 28 -9.85 6.28 13.29
N ASP A 29 -9.40 7.52 13.09
CA ASP A 29 -9.29 8.17 11.78
C ASP A 29 -7.84 8.14 11.30
N LEU A 30 -7.64 7.95 10.00
CA LEU A 30 -6.33 7.91 9.36
C LEU A 30 -6.05 9.25 8.68
N VAL A 31 -5.12 10.01 9.24
CA VAL A 31 -4.58 11.24 8.64
C VAL A 31 -3.08 11.06 8.44
N VAL A 32 -2.67 10.89 7.18
CA VAL A 32 -1.27 10.66 6.83
C VAL A 32 -0.51 11.98 6.80
N ASN A 33 0.67 12.01 7.41
CA ASN A 33 1.54 13.19 7.56
C ASN A 33 0.85 14.39 8.23
N GLY A 34 -0.25 14.16 8.95
CA GLY A 34 -1.06 15.22 9.56
C GLY A 34 -1.84 16.10 8.57
N GLU A 35 -1.85 15.78 7.28
CA GLU A 35 -2.43 16.61 6.22
C GLU A 35 -3.43 15.86 5.34
N LEU A 36 -3.20 14.57 5.08
CA LEU A 36 -3.97 13.79 4.13
C LEU A 36 -4.98 12.88 4.83
N GLU A 37 -6.25 13.28 4.81
CA GLU A 37 -7.35 12.46 5.29
C GLU A 37 -7.59 11.24 4.38
N ILE A 38 -7.67 10.04 4.96
CA ILE A 38 -7.96 8.79 4.25
C ILE A 38 -9.34 8.28 4.68
N THR A 39 -10.20 8.02 3.70
CA THR A 39 -11.50 7.37 3.94
C THR A 39 -11.27 5.91 4.34
N VAL A 40 -11.38 5.62 5.64
CA VAL A 40 -11.22 4.25 6.20
C VAL A 40 -12.55 3.53 6.43
N ARG A 41 -13.68 4.21 6.28
CA ARG A 41 -15.04 3.66 6.36
C ARG A 41 -15.90 4.35 5.30
N ALA A 42 -16.68 3.60 4.54
CA ALA A 42 -17.55 4.12 3.49
C ALA A 42 -18.80 3.24 3.31
N PRO A 43 -19.93 3.80 2.81
CA PRO A 43 -21.09 2.99 2.46
C PRO A 43 -20.71 1.85 1.52
N ALA A 44 -21.26 0.66 1.74
CA ALA A 44 -21.00 -0.47 0.86
C ALA A 44 -21.49 -0.17 -0.57
N PRO A 45 -20.69 -0.46 -1.61
CA PRO A 45 -21.13 -0.34 -2.99
C PRO A 45 -22.39 -1.16 -3.25
N ALA A 46 -23.25 -0.70 -4.17
CA ALA A 46 -24.57 -1.32 -4.41
C ALA A 46 -24.53 -2.81 -4.80
N HIS A 47 -23.42 -3.29 -5.36
CA HIS A 47 -23.23 -4.70 -5.75
C HIS A 47 -22.74 -5.59 -4.59
N VAL A 48 -22.37 -5.01 -3.45
CA VAL A 48 -21.93 -5.77 -2.26
C VAL A 48 -23.16 -6.11 -1.42
N GLU A 49 -23.59 -7.36 -1.50
CA GLU A 49 -24.69 -7.85 -0.68
C GLU A 49 -24.27 -8.06 0.78
N ASN A 50 -25.21 -7.89 1.72
CA ASN A 50 -25.06 -8.19 3.15
C ASN A 50 -24.12 -7.28 3.96
N LEU A 51 -23.56 -6.23 3.36
CA LEU A 51 -22.82 -5.18 4.06
C LEU A 51 -23.50 -3.82 3.82
N SER A 52 -23.58 -3.02 4.87
CA SER A 52 -24.03 -1.61 4.77
C SER A 52 -22.86 -0.63 4.71
N GLU A 53 -21.70 -1.04 5.22
CA GLU A 53 -20.46 -0.28 5.27
C GLU A 53 -19.30 -1.22 4.91
N ILE A 54 -18.29 -0.66 4.23
CA ILE A 54 -16.99 -1.28 4.01
C ILE A 54 -15.93 -0.50 4.78
N THR A 55 -14.95 -1.21 5.31
CA THR A 55 -13.90 -0.64 6.16
C THR A 55 -12.52 -1.02 5.66
N SER A 56 -11.56 -0.11 5.81
CA SER A 56 -10.15 -0.39 5.53
C SER A 56 -9.62 -1.41 6.52
N GLY A 57 -8.75 -2.32 6.06
CA GLY A 57 -8.05 -3.24 6.96
C GLY A 57 -7.30 -2.51 8.08
N TRP A 58 -6.89 -1.26 7.89
CA TRP A 58 -6.19 -0.47 8.90
C TRP A 58 -6.96 -0.36 10.24
N VAL A 59 -8.30 -0.27 10.22
CA VAL A 59 -9.10 -0.12 11.46
C VAL A 59 -9.04 -1.34 12.37
N TYR A 60 -8.69 -2.51 11.83
CA TYR A 60 -8.60 -3.77 12.57
C TYR A 60 -7.18 -4.09 13.04
N ARG A 61 -6.22 -3.18 12.87
CA ARG A 61 -4.82 -3.37 13.29
C ARG A 61 -4.63 -2.90 14.72
N SER A 62 -3.62 -3.42 15.42
CA SER A 62 -3.28 -2.87 16.74
C SER A 62 -2.92 -1.40 16.61
N THR A 63 -3.13 -0.61 17.66
CA THR A 63 -2.74 0.81 17.67
C THR A 63 -1.27 1.02 17.27
N GLU A 64 -0.37 0.11 17.67
CA GLU A 64 1.05 0.22 17.27
C GLU A 64 1.25 0.01 15.77
N THR A 65 0.48 -0.89 15.15
CA THR A 65 0.54 -1.13 13.71
C THR A 65 -0.15 -0.01 12.93
N GLN A 66 -1.23 0.56 13.47
CA GLN A 66 -1.91 1.71 12.89
C GLN A 66 -0.98 2.92 12.79
N ALA A 67 -0.16 3.15 13.83
CA ALA A 67 0.77 4.27 13.91
C ALA A 67 1.77 4.32 12.75
N PHE A 68 2.26 3.16 12.28
CA PHE A 68 3.20 3.10 11.15
C PHE A 68 2.66 3.68 9.84
N GLN A 69 1.34 3.88 9.70
CA GLN A 69 0.75 4.46 8.49
C GLN A 69 0.37 5.95 8.67
N LEU A 70 0.54 6.53 9.86
CA LEU A 70 0.20 7.93 10.14
C LEU A 70 1.27 8.91 9.64
N ASP A 71 2.54 8.47 9.54
CA ASP A 71 3.67 9.28 9.10
C ASP A 71 4.51 8.49 8.10
N ASP A 72 4.76 9.07 6.92
CA ASP A 72 5.57 8.46 5.87
C ASP A 72 7.01 8.18 6.33
N PHE A 73 7.53 8.94 7.30
CA PHE A 73 8.84 8.67 7.90
C PHE A 73 8.85 7.40 8.75
N GLU A 74 7.72 7.07 9.39
CA GLU A 74 7.59 5.85 10.21
C GLU A 74 7.15 4.64 9.37
N ASN A 75 6.57 4.87 8.18
CA ASN A 75 6.12 3.82 7.29
C ASN A 75 7.31 3.12 6.59
N PRO A 76 7.61 1.85 6.92
CA PRO A 76 8.75 1.15 6.33
C PRO A 76 8.58 0.88 4.82
N GLY A 77 7.37 1.07 4.27
CA GLY A 77 7.11 0.96 2.84
C GLY A 77 7.62 2.15 2.03
N MET A 78 7.76 3.34 2.63
CA MET A 78 8.03 4.57 1.87
C MET A 78 9.44 4.63 1.28
N ILE A 79 10.40 3.91 1.84
CA ILE A 79 11.73 3.75 1.23
C ILE A 79 11.67 3.08 -0.16
N PHE A 80 10.67 2.24 -0.39
CA PHE A 80 10.45 1.58 -1.68
C PHE A 80 9.69 2.47 -2.66
N VAL A 81 8.90 3.42 -2.15
CA VAL A 81 8.34 4.52 -2.96
C VAL A 81 9.47 5.40 -3.48
N ASP A 82 10.44 5.77 -2.64
CA ASP A 82 11.62 6.53 -3.07
C ASP A 82 12.41 5.76 -4.14
N SER A 83 12.61 4.46 -3.96
CA SER A 83 13.22 3.58 -4.98
C SER A 83 12.39 3.54 -6.28
N GLY A 84 11.06 3.63 -6.18
CA GLY A 84 10.16 3.77 -7.32
C GLY A 84 10.37 5.09 -8.06
N ILE A 85 10.62 6.19 -7.35
CA ILE A 85 10.91 7.51 -7.94
C ILE A 85 12.24 7.48 -8.68
N GLU A 86 13.25 6.81 -8.14
CA GLU A 86 14.51 6.59 -8.85
C GLU A 86 14.29 5.83 -10.16
N ALA A 87 13.53 4.73 -10.12
CA ALA A 87 13.18 3.96 -11.31
C ALA A 87 12.33 4.75 -12.33
N TRP A 88 11.41 5.60 -11.85
CA TRP A 88 10.57 6.46 -12.70
C TRP A 88 11.40 7.41 -13.57
N ASN A 89 12.49 7.92 -13.00
CA ASN A 89 13.39 8.87 -13.65
C ASN A 89 14.54 8.20 -14.42
N ALA A 90 14.75 6.89 -14.22
CA ALA A 90 15.84 6.15 -14.86
C ALA A 90 15.56 5.96 -16.36
N VAL A 91 16.55 6.32 -17.18
CA VAL A 91 16.52 6.03 -18.62
C VAL A 91 16.87 4.57 -18.84
N GLU A 92 15.95 3.81 -19.46
CA GLU A 92 16.08 2.38 -19.70
C GLU A 92 15.56 1.98 -21.09
N GLY A 93 15.96 0.78 -21.53
CA GLY A 93 15.51 0.20 -22.79
C GLY A 93 16.18 0.78 -24.03
N GLU A 94 15.87 0.19 -25.17
CA GLU A 94 16.46 0.56 -26.47
C GLU A 94 16.00 1.93 -26.98
N ALA A 95 14.85 2.41 -26.51
CA ALA A 95 14.35 3.75 -26.86
C ALA A 95 15.14 4.87 -26.17
N GLY A 96 15.88 4.57 -25.09
CA GLY A 96 16.60 5.59 -24.32
C GLY A 96 15.65 6.57 -23.61
N GLU A 97 14.51 6.08 -23.16
CA GLU A 97 13.45 6.85 -22.50
C GLU A 97 13.31 6.44 -21.02
N SER A 98 12.61 7.26 -20.23
CA SER A 98 12.20 6.94 -18.85
C SER A 98 10.68 7.02 -18.74
N CYS A 99 10.11 6.61 -17.60
CA CYS A 99 8.68 6.86 -17.37
C CYS A 99 8.41 8.37 -17.40
N ALA A 100 9.29 9.16 -16.78
CA ALA A 100 9.18 10.60 -16.70
C ALA A 100 9.26 11.31 -18.06
N SER A 101 9.97 10.76 -19.05
CA SER A 101 10.09 11.41 -20.37
C SER A 101 8.77 11.46 -21.14
N CYS A 102 7.86 10.50 -20.90
CA CYS A 102 6.53 10.47 -21.48
C CYS A 102 5.43 11.01 -20.56
N HIS A 103 5.55 10.77 -19.25
CA HIS A 103 4.48 11.02 -18.28
C HIS A 103 4.71 12.22 -17.35
N GLY A 104 5.87 12.88 -17.43
CA GLY A 104 6.20 13.99 -16.55
C GLY A 104 6.55 13.54 -15.13
N ASP A 105 6.26 14.38 -14.16
CA ASP A 105 6.48 14.06 -12.75
C ASP A 105 5.52 12.93 -12.31
N ALA A 106 5.93 12.09 -11.36
CA ALA A 106 5.10 10.94 -10.95
C ALA A 106 3.75 11.36 -10.36
N GLU A 107 3.68 12.55 -9.77
CA GLU A 107 2.48 13.19 -9.24
C GLU A 107 1.42 13.44 -10.32
N GLU A 108 1.81 13.55 -11.59
CA GLU A 108 0.87 13.67 -12.71
C GLU A 108 0.05 12.38 -12.91
N MET A 109 0.50 11.25 -12.34
CA MET A 109 -0.24 9.98 -12.32
C MET A 109 -1.26 9.89 -11.17
N ALA A 110 -1.49 10.96 -10.42
CA ALA A 110 -2.47 10.98 -9.35
C ALA A 110 -3.86 10.54 -9.86
N GLY A 111 -4.44 9.54 -9.18
CA GLY A 111 -5.74 8.95 -9.49
C GLY A 111 -5.69 7.76 -10.44
N VAL A 112 -4.55 7.49 -11.09
CA VAL A 112 -4.41 6.33 -11.97
C VAL A 112 -4.66 5.04 -11.20
N SER A 113 -3.99 4.84 -10.05
CA SER A 113 -4.11 3.58 -9.29
C SER A 113 -5.53 3.33 -8.76
N ALA A 114 -6.29 4.39 -8.48
CA ALA A 114 -7.66 4.30 -7.95
C ALA A 114 -8.67 3.75 -8.96
N THR A 115 -8.32 3.72 -10.25
CA THR A 115 -9.20 3.26 -11.35
C THR A 115 -8.84 1.90 -11.91
N TYR A 116 -7.69 1.33 -11.53
CA TYR A 116 -7.25 0.00 -11.98
C TYR A 116 -7.69 -1.10 -10.99
N PRO A 117 -7.94 -2.35 -11.46
CA PRO A 117 -7.89 -2.82 -12.85
C PRO A 117 -8.95 -2.18 -13.75
N LYS A 118 -8.67 -2.03 -15.05
CA LYS A 118 -9.63 -1.44 -16.00
C LYS A 118 -9.50 -2.03 -17.41
N TRP A 119 -10.58 -1.89 -18.18
CA TRP A 119 -10.58 -2.24 -19.60
C TRP A 119 -9.54 -1.44 -20.39
N ASN A 120 -8.78 -2.12 -21.24
CA ASN A 120 -7.86 -1.53 -22.19
C ASN A 120 -8.37 -1.84 -23.61
N ASP A 121 -8.71 -0.80 -24.38
CA ASP A 121 -9.29 -0.94 -25.71
C ASP A 121 -8.33 -1.55 -26.74
N ASP A 122 -7.03 -1.23 -26.66
CA ASP A 122 -6.03 -1.74 -27.61
C ASP A 122 -5.75 -3.23 -27.39
N ALA A 123 -5.84 -3.69 -26.15
CA ALA A 123 -5.60 -5.08 -25.76
C ALA A 123 -6.87 -5.94 -25.73
N GLU A 124 -8.05 -5.31 -25.84
CA GLU A 124 -9.37 -5.94 -25.71
C GLU A 124 -9.50 -6.81 -24.45
N GLU A 125 -8.93 -6.36 -23.32
CA GLU A 125 -8.95 -7.07 -22.04
C GLU A 125 -8.94 -6.12 -20.84
N VAL A 126 -9.35 -6.59 -19.66
CA VAL A 126 -9.09 -5.89 -18.40
C VAL A 126 -7.63 -6.07 -18.00
N ARG A 127 -6.92 -4.96 -17.83
CA ARG A 127 -5.53 -4.96 -17.38
C ARG A 127 -5.40 -4.47 -15.94
N THR A 128 -4.46 -5.07 -15.21
CA THR A 128 -3.99 -4.53 -13.93
C THR A 128 -3.03 -3.36 -14.16
N LEU A 129 -2.75 -2.59 -13.11
CA LEU A 129 -1.73 -1.55 -13.18
C LEU A 129 -0.35 -2.14 -13.51
N THR A 130 -0.02 -3.30 -12.94
CA THR A 130 1.24 -4.00 -13.20
C THR A 130 1.37 -4.47 -14.65
N MET A 131 0.29 -4.94 -15.27
CA MET A 131 0.27 -5.27 -16.70
C MET A 131 0.50 -4.02 -17.54
N GLN A 132 -0.13 -2.89 -17.19
CA GLN A 132 0.07 -1.64 -17.91
C GLN A 132 1.50 -1.12 -17.80
N ILE A 133 2.13 -1.20 -16.61
CA ILE A 133 3.53 -0.84 -16.40
C ILE A 133 4.43 -1.66 -17.33
N ASN A 134 4.27 -2.98 -17.36
CA ASN A 134 5.09 -3.84 -18.22
C ASN A 134 4.81 -3.63 -19.71
N ALA A 135 3.57 -3.33 -20.11
CA ALA A 135 3.27 -2.95 -21.48
C ALA A 135 4.01 -1.68 -21.90
N CYS A 136 4.05 -0.64 -21.05
CA CYS A 136 4.86 0.55 -21.33
C CYS A 136 6.36 0.21 -21.46
N ARG A 137 6.89 -0.63 -20.57
CA ARG A 137 8.30 -1.05 -20.63
C ARG A 137 8.64 -1.75 -21.94
N THR A 138 7.87 -2.76 -22.34
CA THR A 138 8.19 -3.57 -23.52
C THR A 138 7.84 -2.87 -24.84
N GLU A 139 6.69 -2.18 -24.89
CA GLU A 139 6.15 -1.63 -26.14
C GLU A 139 6.66 -0.21 -26.42
N GLN A 140 6.89 0.62 -25.40
CA GLN A 140 7.27 2.03 -25.57
C GLN A 140 8.76 2.25 -25.28
N MET A 141 9.30 1.64 -24.23
CA MET A 141 10.72 1.83 -23.85
C MET A 141 11.65 0.84 -24.54
N GLY A 142 11.14 -0.31 -25.02
CA GLY A 142 11.99 -1.42 -25.49
C GLY A 142 12.87 -1.97 -24.37
N ALA A 143 12.35 -1.98 -23.14
CA ALA A 143 12.99 -2.52 -21.95
C ALA A 143 12.44 -3.91 -21.61
N GLU A 144 13.21 -4.71 -20.87
CA GLU A 144 12.74 -6.01 -20.38
C GLU A 144 11.57 -5.82 -19.41
N GLU A 145 10.58 -6.70 -19.50
CA GLU A 145 9.49 -6.74 -18.52
C GLU A 145 10.04 -6.99 -17.11
N TRP A 146 9.48 -6.30 -16.12
CA TRP A 146 9.78 -6.65 -14.74
C TRP A 146 8.99 -7.90 -14.36
N ALA A 147 9.68 -8.84 -13.71
CA ALA A 147 9.05 -10.05 -13.21
C ALA A 147 7.93 -9.72 -12.21
N TYR A 148 6.81 -10.43 -12.35
CA TYR A 148 5.66 -10.26 -11.48
C TYR A 148 6.04 -10.57 -10.01
N ASP A 149 5.58 -9.73 -9.07
CA ASP A 149 5.89 -9.84 -7.64
C ASP A 149 7.41 -9.76 -7.32
N LYS A 150 8.13 -8.90 -8.05
CA LYS A 150 9.53 -8.54 -7.75
C LYS A 150 9.67 -7.05 -7.47
N GLN A 151 10.77 -6.74 -6.78
CA GLN A 151 11.00 -5.44 -6.14
C GLN A 151 10.79 -4.27 -7.10
N ASP A 152 11.30 -4.33 -8.33
CA ASP A 152 11.19 -3.22 -9.29
C ASP A 152 9.72 -2.87 -9.60
N LEU A 153 8.92 -3.89 -9.91
CA LEU A 153 7.50 -3.71 -10.21
C LEU A 153 6.69 -3.33 -8.97
N LEU A 154 7.04 -3.87 -7.80
CA LEU A 154 6.41 -3.53 -6.52
C LEU A 154 6.70 -2.07 -6.13
N ASN A 155 7.95 -1.61 -6.29
CA ASN A 155 8.36 -0.23 -6.01
C ASN A 155 7.61 0.75 -6.92
N MET A 156 7.54 0.47 -8.23
CA MET A 156 6.81 1.31 -9.17
C MET A 156 5.31 1.35 -8.85
N THR A 157 4.72 0.20 -8.51
CA THR A 157 3.30 0.13 -8.13
C THR A 157 3.03 0.89 -6.83
N ALA A 158 3.95 0.81 -5.86
CA ALA A 158 3.87 1.55 -4.60
C ALA A 158 3.95 3.06 -4.82
N LEU A 159 4.82 3.53 -5.73
CA LEU A 159 4.88 4.93 -6.14
C LEU A 159 3.56 5.40 -6.75
N LEU A 160 3.02 4.69 -7.74
CA LEU A 160 1.76 5.09 -8.38
C LEU A 160 0.57 5.08 -7.41
N ALA A 161 0.59 4.18 -6.42
CA ALA A 161 -0.38 4.19 -5.33
C ALA A 161 -0.17 5.35 -4.35
N SER A 162 1.08 5.72 -4.04
CA SER A 162 1.39 6.78 -3.07
C SER A 162 0.93 8.16 -3.54
N VAL A 163 1.06 8.45 -4.84
CA VAL A 163 0.60 9.71 -5.47
C VAL A 163 -0.92 9.77 -5.65
N SER A 164 -1.62 8.65 -5.45
CA SER A 164 -3.10 8.57 -5.55
C SER A 164 -3.78 8.44 -4.19
N ARG A 165 -3.04 8.54 -3.07
CA ARG A 165 -3.60 8.40 -1.71
C ARG A 165 -4.69 9.43 -1.45
N GLY A 166 -5.71 9.03 -0.68
CA GLY A 166 -6.88 9.86 -0.36
C GLY A 166 -7.94 9.92 -1.45
N MET A 167 -7.63 9.48 -2.68
CA MET A 167 -8.63 9.41 -3.76
C MET A 167 -9.52 8.17 -3.60
N PRO A 168 -10.85 8.28 -3.81
CA PRO A 168 -11.74 7.13 -3.75
C PRO A 168 -11.41 6.09 -4.82
N VAL A 169 -11.35 4.82 -4.43
CA VAL A 169 -11.28 3.70 -5.38
C VAL A 169 -12.55 3.69 -6.22
N ASN A 170 -12.39 3.70 -7.54
CA ASN A 170 -13.48 3.83 -8.51
C ASN A 170 -13.22 2.97 -9.75
N VAL A 171 -13.28 1.65 -9.55
CA VAL A 171 -13.09 0.66 -10.62
C VAL A 171 -14.41 0.43 -11.36
N ALA A 172 -14.35 0.43 -12.70
CA ALA A 172 -15.51 0.12 -13.52
C ALA A 172 -15.86 -1.37 -13.46
N ILE A 173 -17.11 -1.66 -13.13
CA ILE A 173 -17.64 -3.03 -13.01
C ILE A 173 -18.67 -3.38 -14.08
N ASP A 174 -18.94 -2.45 -14.98
CA ASP A 174 -19.91 -2.56 -16.06
C ASP A 174 -19.24 -2.42 -17.43
N GLY A 175 -20.07 -2.32 -18.48
CA GLY A 175 -19.59 -2.15 -19.85
C GLY A 175 -18.66 -3.28 -20.29
N PRO A 176 -17.53 -2.98 -20.96
CA PRO A 176 -16.63 -4.01 -21.46
C PRO A 176 -15.87 -4.75 -20.35
N ALA A 177 -15.81 -4.21 -19.12
CA ALA A 177 -15.19 -4.88 -17.97
C ALA A 177 -16.14 -5.88 -17.28
N ALA A 178 -17.45 -5.83 -17.56
CA ALA A 178 -18.46 -6.60 -16.83
C ALA A 178 -18.16 -8.11 -16.78
N ALA A 179 -17.80 -8.70 -17.93
CA ALA A 179 -17.56 -10.14 -18.03
C ALA A 179 -16.35 -10.64 -17.22
N THR A 180 -15.45 -9.76 -16.79
CA THR A 180 -14.32 -10.12 -15.91
C THR A 180 -14.76 -10.33 -14.46
N TRP A 181 -15.89 -9.76 -14.06
CA TRP A 181 -16.37 -9.75 -12.68
C TRP A 181 -17.50 -10.76 -12.40
N GLU A 182 -17.95 -11.49 -13.42
CA GLU A 182 -18.94 -12.58 -13.35
C GLU A 182 -18.29 -13.95 -13.09
#